data_AF-A0AAF0DUK9-F1
#
_entry.id   AF-A0AAF0DUK9-F1
#
_cell.length_a   1.000
_cell.length_b   1.000
_cell.length_c   1.000
_cell.angle_alpha   90.00
_cell.angle_beta   90.00
_cell.angle_gamma   90.00
#
_symmetry.space_group_name_H-M   'P 1'
#
loop_
_entity.id
_entity.type
_entity.pdbx_description
1 polymer ?
#
loop_
_entity_poly.entity_id
_entity_poly.type
_entity_poly.pdbx_seq_one_letter_code
_entity_poly.pdbx_strand_id
1 'polypeptide(L)'
;METKELKSVSTSSSDAQEADVEALEVIESEAPPQATAEAKQGAKEAIKAVNSEIPKMHFKSSNLIAWVDGPYGYSMDPAMFEHPIFIAGGTGATFVFPVLLDLMRRMARNPRNILVKSTRLVWTSRSRVMIGWMKSAIDEILAIRATLELKFDITIYASNEKEINSDLLGHDVTVIHGCRPDAKQILAEEFAAAKEANLTSSSM
;
A
#
# COMPACT_ATOMS: atom_id res chain seq x y z
N MET A 1 11.23 59.96 10.98
CA MET A 1 10.76 58.74 10.29
C MET A 1 11.91 57.74 10.32
N GLU A 2 12.33 57.33 11.51
CA GLU A 2 11.75 56.26 12.34
C GLU A 2 12.07 54.87 11.76
N THR A 3 13.19 54.35 12.27
CA THR A 3 13.71 53.00 12.16
C THR A 3 12.80 52.04 12.93
N LYS A 4 12.37 50.95 12.28
CA LYS A 4 11.63 49.88 12.96
C LYS A 4 12.49 48.63 13.06
N GLU A 5 13.10 48.47 14.23
CA GLU A 5 13.64 47.20 14.70
C GLU A 5 12.50 46.18 14.88
N LEU A 6 12.74 44.92 14.50
CA LEU A 6 11.93 43.79 14.94
C LEU A 6 12.82 42.85 15.75
N LYS A 7 12.52 42.82 17.05
CA LYS A 7 13.15 42.02 18.10
C LYS A 7 12.93 40.53 17.87
N SER A 8 13.99 39.78 18.14
CA SER A 8 14.00 38.35 18.50
C SER A 8 13.22 38.08 19.78
N VAL A 9 12.38 37.03 19.78
CA VAL A 9 11.99 36.31 21.00
C VAL A 9 11.97 34.82 20.68
N SER A 10 12.89 34.11 21.32
CA SER A 10 12.92 32.67 21.48
C SER A 10 12.04 32.28 22.68
N THR A 11 11.14 31.32 22.53
CA THR A 11 10.57 30.56 23.65
C THR A 11 10.29 29.13 23.23
N SER A 12 10.96 28.23 23.93
CA SER A 12 10.77 26.78 24.01
C SER A 12 9.47 26.42 24.73
N SER A 13 8.80 25.38 24.25
CA SER A 13 7.78 24.55 24.93
C SER A 13 7.57 23.36 23.98
N SER A 14 7.85 22.07 24.26
CA SER A 14 7.67 21.25 25.46
C SER A 14 6.39 21.62 26.19
N ASP A 15 5.29 21.01 25.77
CA ASP A 15 4.14 20.58 26.58
C ASP A 15 2.94 20.30 25.66
N ALA A 16 2.81 19.04 25.25
CA ALA A 16 1.57 18.49 24.70
C ALA A 16 1.61 16.95 24.82
N GLN A 17 1.71 16.47 26.06
CA GLN A 17 1.52 15.07 26.43
C GLN A 17 0.85 15.04 27.80
N GLU A 18 -0.48 15.26 27.83
CA GLU A 18 -1.37 14.83 28.92
C GLU A 18 -2.80 15.28 28.61
N ALA A 19 -3.55 14.44 27.90
CA ALA A 19 -5.01 14.31 27.98
C ALA A 19 -5.43 13.25 26.96
N ASP A 20 -6.52 12.55 27.24
CA ASP A 20 -7.21 11.61 26.35
C ASP A 20 -6.75 10.15 26.34
N VAL A 21 -6.34 9.63 27.50
CA VAL A 21 -6.42 8.18 27.80
C VAL A 21 -7.14 7.95 29.13
N GLU A 22 -8.33 8.54 29.28
CA GLU A 22 -9.21 8.28 30.42
C GLU A 22 -10.67 8.35 29.99
N ALA A 23 -11.08 7.43 29.12
CA ALA A 23 -12.49 7.17 28.85
C ALA A 23 -12.66 5.81 28.17
N LEU A 24 -12.58 4.71 28.93
CA LEU A 24 -13.27 3.44 28.64
C LEU A 24 -12.99 2.39 29.74
N GLU A 25 -13.42 2.72 30.96
CA GLU A 25 -13.60 1.73 32.05
C GLU A 25 -15.00 1.93 32.64
N VAL A 26 -16.04 1.38 32.00
CA VAL A 26 -17.26 0.91 32.68
C VAL A 26 -17.91 -0.16 31.80
N ILE A 27 -17.79 -1.43 32.21
CA ILE A 27 -18.85 -2.44 32.33
C ILE A 27 -18.19 -3.60 33.10
N GLU A 28 -18.48 -3.66 34.40
CA GLU A 28 -18.18 -4.82 35.25
C GLU A 28 -19.23 -5.90 35.04
N SER A 29 -18.79 -7.15 34.87
CA SER A 29 -19.56 -8.33 35.31
C SER A 29 -18.60 -9.45 35.76
N GLU A 30 -18.33 -9.45 37.08
CA GLU A 30 -18.17 -10.59 38.02
C GLU A 30 -17.52 -11.93 37.57
N ALA A 31 -16.28 -12.20 38.02
CA ALA A 31 -15.68 -13.53 38.31
C ALA A 31 -14.34 -13.38 39.10
N PRO A 32 -13.86 -14.37 39.89
CA PRO A 32 -13.28 -14.17 41.23
C PRO A 32 -11.80 -13.74 41.37
N PRO A 33 -11.39 -13.26 42.56
CA PRO A 33 -10.15 -12.53 42.79
C PRO A 33 -9.05 -13.46 43.33
N GLN A 34 -8.01 -13.80 42.54
CA GLN A 34 -6.68 -14.17 43.08
C GLN A 34 -5.58 -14.45 42.04
N ALA A 35 -5.87 -14.52 40.74
CA ALA A 35 -4.86 -14.36 39.69
C ALA A 35 -4.93 -12.90 39.20
N THR A 36 -3.89 -12.09 39.04
CA THR A 36 -2.49 -12.36 38.77
C THR A 36 -1.77 -11.00 38.85
N ALA A 37 -1.35 -10.57 40.05
CA ALA A 37 -0.42 -9.43 40.16
C ALA A 37 0.96 -9.83 39.59
N GLU A 38 1.35 -11.09 39.82
CA GLU A 38 2.62 -11.66 39.37
C GLU A 38 2.66 -11.90 37.85
N ALA A 39 1.56 -12.29 37.20
CA ALA A 39 1.58 -12.44 35.73
C ALA A 39 1.49 -11.09 34.99
N LYS A 40 0.86 -10.07 35.58
CA LYS A 40 0.91 -8.69 35.05
C LYS A 40 2.32 -8.10 35.21
N GLN A 41 3.03 -8.43 36.28
CA GLN A 41 4.41 -8.04 36.52
C GLN A 41 5.38 -8.77 35.57
N GLY A 42 5.21 -10.09 35.41
CA GLY A 42 6.02 -10.90 34.49
C GLY A 42 5.83 -10.53 33.01
N ALA A 43 4.62 -10.15 32.60
CA ALA A 43 4.36 -9.62 31.26
C ALA A 43 5.06 -8.25 31.02
N LYS A 44 5.05 -7.37 32.03
CA LYS A 44 5.77 -6.08 31.96
C LYS A 44 7.29 -6.26 31.95
N GLU A 45 7.81 -7.23 32.70
CA GLU A 45 9.24 -7.55 32.74
C GLU A 45 9.72 -8.24 31.45
N ALA A 46 8.90 -9.09 30.83
CA ALA A 46 9.18 -9.68 29.53
C ALA A 46 9.21 -8.63 28.41
N ILE A 47 8.27 -7.67 28.39
CA ILE A 47 8.28 -6.54 27.45
C ILE A 47 9.52 -5.65 27.66
N LYS A 48 9.95 -5.48 28.92
CA LYS A 48 11.17 -4.73 29.26
C LYS A 48 12.45 -5.45 28.84
N ALA A 49 12.51 -6.76 28.95
CA ALA A 49 13.64 -7.59 28.50
C ALA A 49 13.73 -7.62 26.96
N VAL A 50 12.61 -7.77 26.25
CA VAL A 50 12.57 -7.75 24.78
C VAL A 50 13.00 -6.39 24.21
N ASN A 51 12.59 -5.28 24.85
CA ASN A 51 13.02 -3.93 24.45
C ASN A 51 14.49 -3.61 24.78
N SER A 52 15.18 -4.45 25.57
CA SER A 52 16.57 -4.23 25.95
C SER A 52 17.58 -4.79 24.95
N GLU A 53 17.16 -5.74 24.10
CA GLU A 53 18.03 -6.40 23.12
C GLU A 53 17.89 -5.86 21.69
N ILE A 54 16.91 -5.01 21.42
CA ILE A 54 16.83 -4.28 20.14
C ILE A 54 17.84 -3.14 20.22
N PRO A 55 18.90 -3.12 19.38
CA PRO A 55 19.80 -1.98 19.31
C PRO A 55 18.97 -0.74 19.00
N LYS A 56 18.91 0.21 19.93
CA LYS A 56 18.31 1.53 19.68
C LYS A 56 19.15 2.25 18.65
N MET A 57 18.93 1.94 17.37
CA MET A 57 19.50 2.67 16.25
C MET A 57 19.04 4.13 16.37
N HIS A 58 19.91 4.99 16.86
CA HIS A 58 19.72 6.43 16.81
C HIS A 58 19.80 6.88 15.36
N PHE A 59 18.69 6.83 14.63
CA PHE A 59 18.57 7.52 13.36
C PHE A 59 18.42 9.01 13.68
N LYS A 60 19.51 9.78 13.55
CA LYS A 60 19.40 11.24 13.54
C LYS A 60 18.58 11.60 12.30
N SER A 61 17.31 11.92 12.48
CA SER A 61 16.49 12.51 11.42
C SER A 61 17.18 13.79 10.95
N SER A 62 17.77 13.73 9.75
CA SER A 62 18.42 14.87 9.12
C SER A 62 17.45 15.47 8.12
N ASN A 63 16.99 16.69 8.38
CA ASN A 63 16.23 17.47 7.41
C ASN A 63 17.19 17.98 6.33
N LEU A 64 16.98 17.55 5.09
CA LEU A 64 17.75 17.99 3.92
C LEU A 64 16.86 18.88 3.05
N ILE A 65 17.41 19.99 2.58
CA ILE A 65 16.75 20.82 1.56
C ILE A 65 17.09 20.22 0.19
N ALA A 66 16.07 19.78 -0.54
CA ALA A 66 16.19 19.30 -1.90
C ALA A 66 15.47 20.24 -2.86
N TRP A 67 16.03 20.41 -4.06
CA TRP A 67 15.39 21.14 -5.15
C TRP A 67 14.64 20.14 -6.02
N VAL A 68 13.36 20.40 -6.28
CA VAL A 68 12.53 19.57 -7.16
C VAL A 68 12.39 20.30 -8.47
N ASP A 69 12.90 19.69 -9.53
CA ASP A 69 12.63 20.12 -10.89
C ASP A 69 11.48 19.30 -11.47
N GLY A 70 10.70 19.91 -12.37
CA GLY A 70 9.32 19.54 -12.67
C GLY A 70 9.06 18.12 -13.19
N PRO A 71 7.79 17.76 -13.44
CA PRO A 71 7.44 16.45 -13.96
C PRO A 71 7.90 16.31 -15.42
N TYR A 72 8.88 15.45 -15.65
CA TYR A 72 9.39 15.12 -16.99
C TYR A 72 8.59 14.03 -17.70
N GLY A 73 7.69 13.36 -16.99
CA GLY A 73 6.90 12.26 -17.51
C GLY A 73 5.64 12.76 -18.24
N TYR A 74 5.29 12.05 -19.31
CA TYR A 74 3.97 12.11 -19.92
C TYR A 74 3.39 10.70 -19.92
N SER A 75 2.17 10.54 -19.43
CA SER A 75 1.43 9.27 -19.48
C SER A 75 0.03 9.50 -20.00
N MET A 76 -0.44 8.59 -20.84
CA MET A 76 -1.85 8.54 -21.25
C MET A 76 -2.72 8.21 -20.04
N ASP A 77 -3.90 8.83 -19.95
CA ASP A 77 -4.84 8.53 -18.86
C ASP A 77 -5.50 7.15 -19.10
N PRO A 78 -5.25 6.14 -18.24
CA PRO A 78 -5.85 4.82 -18.39
C PRO A 78 -7.37 4.81 -18.17
N ALA A 79 -7.95 5.87 -17.59
CA ALA A 79 -9.39 6.00 -17.40
C ALA A 79 -10.19 6.09 -18.72
N MET A 80 -9.51 6.33 -19.85
CA MET A 80 -10.10 6.38 -21.18
C MET A 80 -10.43 5.01 -21.76
N PHE A 81 -9.93 3.93 -21.16
CA PHE A 81 -10.14 2.55 -21.63
C PHE A 81 -11.10 1.79 -20.71
N GLU A 82 -11.89 0.88 -21.27
CA GLU A 82 -12.77 0.02 -20.47
C GLU A 82 -12.00 -1.11 -19.77
N HIS A 83 -10.97 -1.64 -20.42
CA HIS A 83 -10.21 -2.81 -19.95
C HIS A 83 -8.68 -2.58 -20.01
N PRO A 84 -8.12 -1.63 -19.25
CA PRO A 84 -6.69 -1.39 -19.22
C PRO A 84 -5.91 -2.55 -18.59
N ILE A 85 -4.81 -2.93 -19.24
CA ILE A 85 -3.87 -3.96 -18.73
C ILE A 85 -2.53 -3.29 -18.44
N PHE A 86 -2.07 -3.45 -17.21
CA PHE A 86 -0.82 -2.89 -16.73
C PHE A 86 0.27 -3.96 -16.75
N ILE A 87 1.25 -3.81 -17.64
CA ILE A 87 2.37 -4.74 -17.76
C ILE A 87 3.66 -4.04 -17.33
N ALA A 88 4.34 -4.61 -16.33
CA ALA A 88 5.61 -4.11 -15.83
C ALA A 88 6.69 -5.20 -15.83
N GLY A 89 7.93 -4.82 -16.11
CA GLY A 89 9.11 -5.67 -16.00
C GLY A 89 10.20 -5.00 -15.18
N GLY A 90 10.76 -5.72 -14.21
CA GLY A 90 11.81 -5.23 -13.31
C GLY A 90 11.40 -3.93 -12.63
N THR A 91 12.26 -2.92 -12.74
CA THR A 91 12.04 -1.57 -12.20
C THR A 91 10.90 -0.81 -12.88
N GLY A 92 10.40 -1.25 -14.04
CA GLY A 92 9.24 -0.60 -14.70
C GLY A 92 7.98 -0.54 -13.83
N ALA A 93 7.92 -1.35 -12.76
CA ALA A 93 6.88 -1.23 -11.73
C ALA A 93 6.82 0.15 -11.08
N THR A 94 7.94 0.87 -10.94
CA THR A 94 7.96 2.19 -10.30
C THR A 94 7.17 3.24 -11.08
N PHE A 95 6.97 3.04 -12.39
CA PHE A 95 6.09 3.87 -13.21
C PHE A 95 4.65 3.34 -13.19
N VAL A 96 4.48 2.03 -13.36
CA VAL A 96 3.16 1.40 -13.52
C VAL A 96 2.32 1.48 -12.25
N PHE A 97 2.91 1.25 -11.08
CA PHE A 97 2.17 1.24 -9.81
C PHE A 97 1.56 2.60 -9.45
N PRO A 98 2.30 3.74 -9.52
CA PRO A 98 1.70 5.05 -9.29
C PRO A 98 0.55 5.37 -10.25
N VAL A 99 0.67 5.02 -11.53
CA VAL A 99 -0.39 5.23 -12.52
C VAL A 99 -1.63 4.40 -12.18
N LEU A 100 -1.45 3.13 -11.82
CA LEU A 100 -2.54 2.25 -11.39
C LEU A 100 -3.19 2.72 -10.08
N LEU A 101 -2.40 3.09 -9.08
CA LEU A 101 -2.89 3.62 -7.81
C LEU A 101 -3.70 4.90 -8.00
N ASP A 102 -3.23 5.81 -8.85
CA ASP A 102 -3.98 7.03 -9.16
C ASP A 102 -5.32 6.68 -9.83
N LEU A 103 -5.33 5.77 -10.81
CA LEU A 103 -6.58 5.28 -11.42
C LEU A 103 -7.53 4.72 -10.37
N MET A 104 -7.08 3.80 -9.52
CA MET A 104 -7.93 3.16 -8.51
C MET A 104 -8.44 4.15 -7.46
N ARG A 105 -7.60 5.10 -7.02
CA ARG A 105 -8.02 6.19 -6.12
C ARG A 105 -9.07 7.09 -6.77
N ARG A 106 -8.94 7.41 -8.06
CA ARG A 106 -9.95 8.17 -8.80
C ARG A 106 -11.27 7.40 -8.90
N MET A 107 -11.21 6.08 -9.15
CA MET A 107 -12.38 5.19 -9.17
C MET A 107 -13.09 5.15 -7.81
N ALA A 108 -12.32 5.04 -6.72
CA ALA A 108 -12.88 5.05 -5.37
C ALA A 108 -13.57 6.38 -5.02
N ARG A 109 -13.01 7.52 -5.48
CA ARG A 109 -13.60 8.84 -5.22
C ARG A 109 -14.80 9.17 -6.11
N ASN A 110 -14.74 8.82 -7.39
CA ASN A 110 -15.78 9.18 -8.36
C ASN A 110 -15.98 8.08 -9.42
N PRO A 111 -16.73 7.01 -9.09
CA PRO A 111 -16.89 5.86 -9.98
C PRO A 111 -17.70 6.19 -11.24
N ARG A 112 -18.52 7.24 -11.25
CA ARG A 112 -19.40 7.57 -12.39
C ARG A 112 -18.69 8.18 -13.60
N ASN A 113 -17.46 8.67 -13.43
CA ASN A 113 -16.73 9.40 -14.47
C ASN A 113 -15.62 8.57 -15.13
N ILE A 114 -15.54 7.27 -14.84
CA ILE A 114 -14.44 6.41 -15.29
C ILE A 114 -15.05 5.24 -16.07
N LEU A 115 -14.53 4.98 -17.27
CA LEU A 115 -15.03 3.96 -18.19
C LEU A 115 -14.56 2.55 -17.84
N VAL A 116 -13.60 2.42 -16.91
CA VAL A 116 -12.94 1.16 -16.55
C VAL A 116 -13.94 0.18 -15.93
N LYS A 117 -14.12 -0.97 -16.58
CA LYS A 117 -14.95 -2.10 -16.15
C LYS A 117 -14.14 -3.25 -15.56
N SER A 118 -12.91 -3.44 -16.03
CA SER A 118 -11.96 -4.39 -15.44
C SER A 118 -10.53 -3.92 -15.64
N THR A 119 -9.60 -4.41 -14.82
CA THR A 119 -8.18 -4.12 -14.98
C THR A 119 -7.34 -5.28 -14.49
N ARG A 120 -6.12 -5.42 -15.03
CA ARG A 120 -5.18 -6.46 -14.61
C ARG A 120 -3.77 -5.90 -14.51
N LEU A 121 -3.08 -6.23 -13.42
CA LEU A 121 -1.66 -5.95 -13.23
C LEU A 121 -0.85 -7.21 -13.45
N VAL A 122 0.07 -7.17 -14.41
CA VAL A 122 1.06 -8.22 -14.66
C VAL A 122 2.45 -7.65 -14.43
N TRP A 123 3.14 -8.11 -13.40
CA TRP A 123 4.48 -7.63 -13.08
C TRP A 123 5.48 -8.76 -13.04
N THR A 124 6.55 -8.66 -13.83
CA THR A 124 7.68 -9.58 -13.77
C THR A 124 8.83 -8.98 -12.98
N SER A 125 9.25 -9.62 -11.89
CA SER A 125 10.42 -9.23 -11.12
C SER A 125 11.37 -10.41 -10.91
N ARG A 126 12.64 -10.11 -10.66
CA ARG A 126 13.68 -11.08 -10.30
C ARG A 126 14.10 -10.98 -8.83
N SER A 127 13.66 -9.93 -8.13
CA SER A 127 14.17 -9.56 -6.81
C SER A 127 13.02 -9.47 -5.80
N ARG A 128 13.07 -10.32 -4.78
CA ARG A 128 12.24 -10.21 -3.56
C ARG A 128 12.29 -8.83 -2.95
N VAL A 129 13.48 -8.21 -2.94
CA VAL A 129 13.65 -6.89 -2.33
C VAL A 129 12.75 -5.90 -3.04
N MET A 130 12.77 -5.88 -4.38
CA MET A 130 11.91 -4.98 -5.15
C MET A 130 10.42 -5.24 -4.90
N ILE A 131 10.02 -6.51 -4.75
CA ILE A 131 8.64 -6.90 -4.42
C ILE A 131 8.26 -6.38 -3.01
N GLY A 132 9.15 -6.54 -2.03
CA GLY A 132 8.97 -6.02 -0.68
C GLY A 132 8.84 -4.49 -0.65
N TRP A 133 9.62 -3.77 -1.47
CA TRP A 133 9.51 -2.31 -1.59
C TRP A 133 8.16 -1.87 -2.17
N MET A 134 7.57 -2.68 -3.04
CA MET A 134 6.24 -2.40 -3.61
C MET A 134 5.09 -2.91 -2.75
N LYS A 135 5.36 -3.61 -1.64
CA LYS A 135 4.32 -4.21 -0.79
C LYS A 135 3.28 -3.21 -0.32
N SER A 136 3.71 -2.04 0.15
CA SER A 136 2.77 -0.99 0.60
C SER A 136 1.83 -0.53 -0.52
N ALA A 137 2.31 -0.46 -1.76
CA ALA A 137 1.49 -0.09 -2.91
C ALA A 137 0.51 -1.22 -3.27
N ILE A 138 0.94 -2.48 -3.16
CA ILE A 138 0.09 -3.67 -3.36
C ILE A 138 -1.03 -3.71 -2.31
N ASP A 139 -0.69 -3.53 -1.03
CA ASP A 139 -1.66 -3.54 0.07
C ASP A 139 -2.71 -2.43 -0.12
N GLU A 140 -2.29 -1.24 -0.54
CA GLU A 140 -3.21 -0.14 -0.83
C GLU A 140 -4.13 -0.46 -2.02
N ILE A 141 -3.57 -1.01 -3.10
CA ILE A 141 -4.34 -1.46 -4.27
C ILE A 141 -5.40 -2.48 -3.83
N LEU A 142 -5.05 -3.44 -2.99
CA LEU A 142 -5.99 -4.46 -2.48
C LEU A 142 -7.07 -3.85 -1.58
N ALA A 143 -6.72 -2.88 -0.74
CA ALA A 143 -7.69 -2.17 0.10
C ALA A 143 -8.70 -1.39 -0.75
N ILE A 144 -8.24 -0.69 -1.78
CA ILE A 144 -9.12 0.04 -2.69
C ILE A 144 -9.99 -0.93 -3.50
N ARG A 145 -9.40 -2.03 -3.99
CA ARG A 145 -10.13 -3.12 -4.67
C ARG A 145 -11.28 -3.63 -3.82
N ALA A 146 -11.09 -3.85 -2.52
CA ALA A 146 -12.16 -4.34 -1.64
C ALA A 146 -13.36 -3.39 -1.52
N THR A 147 -13.17 -2.09 -1.82
CA THR A 147 -14.24 -1.09 -1.82
C THR A 147 -14.91 -0.96 -3.20
N LEU A 148 -14.27 -1.45 -4.26
CA LEU A 148 -14.74 -1.37 -5.64
C LEU A 148 -15.31 -2.72 -6.08
N GLU A 149 -16.54 -2.75 -6.57
CA GLU A 149 -17.11 -3.93 -7.24
C GLU A 149 -16.56 -4.07 -8.66
N LEU A 150 -15.24 -4.19 -8.81
CA LEU A 150 -14.55 -4.27 -10.08
C LEU A 150 -13.69 -5.53 -10.16
N LYS A 151 -13.70 -6.20 -11.31
CA LYS A 151 -12.75 -7.27 -11.60
C LYS A 151 -11.35 -6.69 -11.71
N PHE A 152 -10.52 -6.98 -10.69
CA PHE A 152 -9.11 -6.62 -10.67
C PHE A 152 -8.25 -7.79 -10.21
N ASP A 153 -7.30 -8.16 -11.08
CA ASP A 153 -6.40 -9.30 -10.89
C ASP A 153 -4.94 -8.82 -10.85
N ILE A 154 -4.17 -9.31 -9.87
CA ILE A 154 -2.73 -9.06 -9.76
C ILE A 154 -1.98 -10.38 -9.99
N THR A 155 -1.11 -10.40 -11.00
CA THR A 155 -0.21 -11.52 -11.29
C THR A 155 1.24 -11.07 -11.23
N ILE A 156 2.04 -11.67 -10.35
CA ILE A 156 3.47 -11.40 -10.21
C ILE A 156 4.28 -12.60 -10.68
N TYR A 157 5.16 -12.39 -11.66
CA TYR A 157 6.07 -13.40 -12.18
C TYR A 157 7.46 -13.24 -11.55
N ALA A 158 7.84 -14.18 -10.71
CA ALA A 158 9.13 -14.24 -10.02
C ALA A 158 10.10 -15.13 -10.80
N SER A 159 10.84 -14.53 -11.73
CA SER A 159 11.60 -15.29 -12.75
C SER A 159 12.91 -15.94 -12.26
N ASN A 160 13.41 -15.61 -11.06
CA ASN A 160 14.65 -16.17 -10.49
C ASN A 160 14.49 -16.72 -9.06
N GLU A 161 13.30 -16.61 -8.47
CA GLU A 161 13.06 -17.03 -7.09
C GLU A 161 12.13 -18.22 -7.06
N LYS A 162 12.55 -19.26 -6.34
CA LYS A 162 11.84 -20.55 -6.27
C LYS A 162 10.64 -20.54 -5.34
N GLU A 163 10.62 -19.67 -4.32
CA GLU A 163 9.53 -19.61 -3.32
C GLU A 163 9.41 -18.21 -2.71
N ILE A 164 8.68 -17.29 -3.31
CA ILE A 164 8.30 -16.07 -2.56
C ILE A 164 7.24 -16.52 -1.58
N ASN A 165 7.50 -16.37 -0.27
CA ASN A 165 6.50 -16.67 0.74
C ASN A 165 5.22 -15.91 0.37
N SER A 166 4.14 -16.65 0.14
CA SER A 166 2.80 -16.08 -0.02
C SER A 166 2.46 -15.14 1.14
N ASP A 167 3.05 -15.34 2.31
CA ASP A 167 2.85 -14.47 3.46
C ASP A 167 3.33 -13.01 3.24
N LEU A 168 4.21 -12.78 2.25
CA LEU A 168 4.67 -11.44 1.87
C LEU A 168 3.62 -10.65 1.08
N LEU A 169 2.71 -11.33 0.40
CA LEU A 169 1.75 -10.75 -0.54
C LEU A 169 0.38 -11.36 -0.26
N GLY A 170 -0.60 -10.57 0.19
CA GLY A 170 -1.91 -11.10 0.62
C GLY A 170 -2.53 -12.10 -0.37
N HIS A 171 -3.42 -12.98 0.13
CA HIS A 171 -3.97 -14.13 -0.61
C HIS A 171 -4.65 -13.79 -1.96
N ASP A 172 -4.98 -12.53 -2.19
CA ASP A 172 -5.54 -12.02 -3.44
C ASP A 172 -4.51 -11.81 -4.58
N VAL A 173 -3.22 -12.03 -4.32
CA VAL A 173 -2.14 -11.85 -5.30
C VAL A 173 -1.68 -13.20 -5.82
N THR A 174 -1.77 -13.41 -7.14
CA THR A 174 -1.23 -14.61 -7.77
C THR A 174 0.27 -14.44 -8.01
N VAL A 175 1.10 -15.31 -7.44
CA VAL A 175 2.55 -15.32 -7.65
C VAL A 175 2.95 -16.58 -8.42
N ILE A 176 3.63 -16.40 -9.55
CA ILE A 176 4.08 -17.48 -10.42
C ILE A 176 5.61 -17.49 -10.46
N HIS A 177 6.20 -18.64 -10.16
CA HIS A 177 7.64 -18.81 -10.02
C HIS A 177 8.29 -19.40 -11.28
N GLY A 178 9.53 -18.98 -11.56
CA GLY A 178 10.43 -19.66 -12.51
C GLY A 178 10.04 -19.55 -13.98
N CYS A 179 9.01 -18.78 -14.32
CA CYS A 179 8.58 -18.56 -15.70
C CYS A 179 8.49 -17.08 -16.05
N ARG A 180 8.40 -16.81 -17.35
CA ARG A 180 8.09 -15.47 -17.90
C ARG A 180 6.61 -15.47 -18.30
N PRO A 181 5.93 -14.31 -18.21
CA PRO A 181 4.58 -14.19 -18.73
C PRO A 181 4.56 -14.45 -20.23
N ASP A 182 3.65 -15.32 -20.67
CA ASP A 182 3.26 -15.34 -22.08
C ASP A 182 2.29 -14.19 -22.33
N ALA A 183 2.84 -13.05 -22.75
CA ALA A 183 2.06 -11.86 -23.02
C ALA A 183 0.96 -12.10 -24.07
N LYS A 184 1.16 -13.00 -25.04
CA LYS A 184 0.15 -13.27 -26.08
C LYS A 184 -1.03 -14.00 -25.47
N GLN A 185 -0.76 -15.00 -24.62
CA GLN A 185 -1.81 -15.74 -23.94
C GLN A 185 -2.59 -14.82 -22.99
N ILE A 186 -1.90 -14.02 -22.18
CA ILE A 186 -2.54 -13.07 -21.25
C ILE A 186 -3.43 -12.09 -22.01
N LEU A 187 -2.94 -11.51 -23.11
CA LEU A 187 -3.74 -10.58 -23.92
C LEU A 187 -4.95 -11.28 -24.57
N ALA A 188 -4.79 -12.54 -25.01
CA ALA A 188 -5.90 -13.31 -25.59
C ALA A 188 -6.98 -13.63 -24.54
N GLU A 189 -6.57 -13.99 -23.32
CA GLU A 189 -7.47 -14.24 -22.18
C GLU A 189 -8.24 -12.97 -21.80
N GLU A 190 -7.55 -11.84 -21.65
CA GLU A 190 -8.21 -10.57 -21.31
C GLU A 190 -9.11 -10.08 -22.44
N PHE A 191 -8.72 -10.27 -23.70
CA PHE A 191 -9.56 -9.91 -24.84
C PHE A 191 -10.85 -10.74 -24.89
N ALA A 192 -10.76 -12.04 -24.63
CA ALA A 192 -11.92 -12.91 -24.53
C ALA A 192 -12.85 -12.48 -23.38
N ALA A 193 -12.28 -12.24 -22.19
CA ALA A 193 -13.04 -11.78 -21.02
C ALA A 193 -13.72 -10.41 -21.25
N ALA A 194 -13.01 -9.46 -21.86
CA ALA A 194 -13.54 -8.15 -22.22
C ALA A 194 -14.70 -8.26 -23.23
N LYS A 195 -14.56 -9.15 -24.23
CA LYS A 195 -15.62 -9.40 -25.22
C LYS A 195 -16.88 -9.96 -24.55
N GLU A 196 -16.74 -10.91 -23.64
CA GLU A 196 -17.86 -11.50 -22.89
C GLU A 196 -18.54 -10.47 -21.97
N ALA A 197 -17.76 -9.65 -21.27
CA ALA A 197 -18.27 -8.57 -20.43
C ALA A 197 -19.08 -7.55 -21.23
N ASN A 198 -18.58 -7.16 -22.41
CA ASN A 198 -19.27 -6.21 -23.28
C ASN A 198 -20.54 -6.79 -23.91
N LEU A 199 -20.55 -8.07 -24.31
CA LEU A 199 -21.76 -8.75 -24.80
C LEU A 199 -22.86 -8.79 -23.74
N THR A 200 -22.51 -9.11 -22.49
CA THR A 200 -23.46 -9.17 -21.37
C THR A 200 -24.08 -7.80 -21.10
N SER A 201 -23.28 -6.73 -21.18
CA SER A 201 -23.77 -5.35 -20.99
C SER A 201 -24.68 -4.84 -22.11
N SER A 202 -24.63 -5.44 -23.31
CA SER A 202 -25.47 -5.05 -24.46
C SER A 202 -26.81 -5.78 -24.50
N SER A 203 -26.99 -6.83 -23.69
CA SER A 203 -28.22 -7.62 -23.62
C SER A 203 -29.18 -7.23 -22.48
N MET A 204 -28.74 -6.33 -21.59
CA MET A 204 -29.57 -5.68 -20.57
C MET A 204 -29.99 -4.29 -21.03
#